data_AF-A0A1C3CZH9-F1
#
_entry.id   AF-A0A1C3CZH9-F1
#
_cell.length_a   1.000
_cell.length_b   1.000
_cell.length_c   1.000
_cell.angle_alpha   90.00
_cell.angle_beta   90.00
_cell.angle_gamma   90.00
#
_symmetry.space_group_name_H-M   'P 1'
#
loop_
_entity.id
_entity.type
_entity.pdbx_description
1 polymer ?
#
loop_
_entity_poly.entity_id
_entity_poly.type
_entity_poly.pdbx_seq_one_letter_code
_entity_poly.pdbx_strand_id
1 'polypeptide(L)'
;MSEFHKEVGTLFGLSEQQSERLEQGLNQLEQEFAVASNVEDHTFSADYYQKFTQLVMQSGLTEDDIEPLVNVLYFSDDHQQVATYIVPSYYNSGGDRAVFSDTYQLMMEELQQSM
;
A
#
# COMPACT_ATOMS: atom_id res chain seq x y z
N MET A 1 3.07 19.78 5.13
CA MET A 1 2.20 19.43 4.00
C MET A 1 2.93 18.33 3.27
N SER A 2 2.35 17.14 3.20
CA SER A 2 2.97 16.01 2.52
C SER A 2 3.28 16.40 1.07
N GLU A 3 4.50 16.14 0.61
CA GLU A 3 4.86 16.24 -0.81
C GLU A 3 4.72 14.88 -1.52
N PHE A 4 4.04 13.92 -0.89
CA PHE A 4 3.91 12.55 -1.37
C PHE A 4 3.40 12.46 -2.82
N HIS A 5 2.33 13.20 -3.18
CA HIS A 5 1.87 13.19 -4.59
C HIS A 5 2.92 13.73 -5.57
N LYS A 6 3.80 14.66 -5.19
CA LYS A 6 4.87 15.16 -6.08
C LYS A 6 5.97 14.12 -6.25
N GLU A 7 6.33 13.46 -5.15
CA GLU A 7 7.33 12.40 -5.13
C GLU A 7 6.88 11.22 -5.99
N VAL A 8 5.71 10.67 -5.73
CA VAL A 8 5.15 9.57 -6.50
C VAL A 8 4.91 9.96 -7.96
N GLY A 9 4.44 11.19 -8.20
CA GLY A 9 4.30 11.71 -9.56
C GLY A 9 5.60 11.67 -10.35
N THR A 10 6.71 12.02 -9.70
CA THR A 10 8.04 12.00 -10.31
C THR A 10 8.56 10.57 -10.49
N LEU A 11 8.43 9.71 -9.47
CA LEU A 11 8.98 8.35 -9.47
C LEU A 11 8.31 7.45 -10.51
N PHE A 12 6.99 7.59 -10.68
CA PHE A 12 6.20 6.73 -11.56
C PHE A 12 5.74 7.41 -12.85
N GLY A 13 6.16 8.66 -13.09
CA GLY A 13 5.78 9.41 -14.28
C GLY A 13 4.28 9.73 -14.36
N LEU A 14 3.61 9.88 -13.21
CA LEU A 14 2.20 10.23 -13.15
C LEU A 14 2.01 11.75 -13.31
N SER A 15 0.90 12.14 -13.92
CA SER A 15 0.45 13.54 -13.87
C SER A 15 0.04 13.94 -12.44
N GLU A 16 -0.06 15.24 -12.20
CA GLU A 16 -0.53 15.79 -10.92
C GLU A 16 -1.90 15.20 -10.52
N GLN A 17 -2.86 15.17 -11.44
CA GLN A 17 -4.20 14.61 -11.19
C GLN A 17 -4.18 13.10 -10.87
N GLN A 18 -3.27 12.35 -11.49
CA GLN A 18 -3.11 10.92 -11.22
C GLN A 18 -2.50 10.68 -9.84
N SER A 19 -1.51 11.48 -9.49
CA SER A 19 -0.82 11.40 -8.19
C SER A 19 -1.74 11.82 -7.04
N GLU A 20 -2.52 12.88 -7.23
CA GLU A 20 -3.56 13.30 -6.28
C GLU A 20 -4.64 12.22 -6.09
N ARG A 21 -5.08 11.57 -7.19
CA ARG A 21 -6.04 10.46 -7.11
C ARG A 21 -5.47 9.31 -6.29
N LEU A 22 -4.21 8.96 -6.52
CA LEU A 22 -3.56 7.89 -5.77
C LEU A 22 -3.49 8.24 -4.28
N GLU A 23 -3.00 9.43 -3.94
CA GLU A 23 -2.89 9.92 -2.56
C GLU A 23 -4.27 9.92 -1.86
N GLN A 24 -5.31 10.45 -2.49
CA GLN A 24 -6.67 10.43 -1.93
C GLN A 24 -7.20 9.01 -1.72
N GLY A 25 -6.95 8.11 -2.67
CA GLY A 25 -7.37 6.72 -2.54
C GLY A 25 -6.62 5.96 -1.45
N LEU A 26 -5.33 6.23 -1.26
CA LEU A 26 -4.53 5.63 -0.18
C LEU A 26 -5.05 6.08 1.19
N ASN A 27 -5.34 7.38 1.35
CA ASN A 27 -5.97 7.91 2.56
C ASN A 27 -7.34 7.25 2.84
N GLN A 28 -8.13 6.97 1.79
CA GLN A 28 -9.40 6.27 1.95
C GLN A 28 -9.20 4.81 2.37
N LEU A 29 -8.25 4.10 1.78
CA LEU A 29 -7.91 2.72 2.15
C LEU A 29 -7.41 2.62 3.60
N GLU A 30 -6.65 3.60 4.07
CA GLU A 30 -6.21 3.65 5.46
C GLU A 30 -7.40 3.75 6.42
N GLN A 31 -8.33 4.67 6.14
CA GLN A 31 -9.55 4.85 6.94
C GLN A 31 -10.43 3.61 6.93
N GLU A 32 -10.61 2.97 5.77
CA GLU A 32 -11.39 1.73 5.63
C GLU A 32 -10.82 0.59 6.47
N PHE A 33 -9.49 0.42 6.48
CA PHE A 33 -8.84 -0.61 7.28
C PHE A 33 -8.97 -0.30 8.79
N ALA A 34 -8.79 0.97 9.18
CA ALA A 34 -8.86 1.39 10.58
C ALA A 34 -10.23 1.16 11.25
N VAL A 35 -11.32 1.18 10.47
CA VAL A 35 -12.69 0.93 10.98
C VAL A 35 -13.15 -0.52 10.78
N ALA A 36 -12.36 -1.35 10.09
CA ALA A 36 -12.71 -2.74 9.82
C ALA A 36 -12.64 -3.60 11.08
N SER A 37 -13.62 -4.46 11.26
CA SER A 37 -13.77 -5.26 12.48
C SER A 37 -13.02 -6.60 12.44
N ASN A 38 -12.68 -7.09 11.25
CA ASN A 38 -12.09 -8.42 11.06
C ASN A 38 -11.07 -8.40 9.92
N VAL A 39 -9.95 -7.71 10.16
CA VAL A 39 -8.89 -7.51 9.16
C VAL A 39 -8.06 -8.77 8.88
N GLU A 40 -8.15 -9.78 9.74
CA GLU A 40 -7.50 -11.08 9.57
C GLU A 40 -8.32 -12.04 8.69
N ASP A 41 -9.56 -11.69 8.35
CA ASP A 41 -10.40 -12.51 7.49
C ASP A 41 -9.83 -12.58 6.06
N HIS A 42 -9.81 -13.78 5.49
CA HIS A 42 -9.34 -14.01 4.13
C HIS A 42 -10.13 -13.18 3.10
N THR A 43 -11.46 -13.10 3.24
CA THR A 43 -12.34 -12.36 2.34
C THR A 43 -12.05 -10.87 2.41
N PHE A 44 -11.95 -10.34 3.63
CA PHE A 44 -11.59 -8.93 3.82
C PHE A 44 -10.23 -8.62 3.20
N SER A 45 -9.24 -9.47 3.45
CA SER A 45 -7.88 -9.31 2.92
C SER A 45 -7.85 -9.30 1.39
N ALA A 46 -8.59 -10.21 0.76
CA ALA A 46 -8.72 -10.27 -0.69
C ALA A 46 -9.42 -9.03 -1.27
N ASP A 47 -10.55 -8.62 -0.68
CA ASP A 47 -11.30 -7.44 -1.11
C ASP A 47 -10.47 -6.16 -0.94
N TYR A 48 -9.77 -6.03 0.17
CA TYR A 48 -8.93 -4.87 0.47
C TYR A 48 -7.75 -4.76 -0.50
N TYR A 49 -7.02 -5.86 -0.73
CA TYR A 49 -5.93 -5.89 -1.71
C TYR A 49 -6.43 -5.62 -3.14
N GLN A 50 -7.61 -6.13 -3.49
CA GLN A 50 -8.22 -5.85 -4.78
C GLN A 50 -8.55 -4.37 -4.95
N LYS A 51 -9.10 -3.70 -3.93
CA LYS A 51 -9.36 -2.25 -3.97
C LYS A 51 -8.08 -1.45 -4.17
N PHE A 52 -7.00 -1.81 -3.49
CA PHE A 52 -5.69 -1.20 -3.69
C PHE A 52 -5.18 -1.38 -5.12
N THR A 53 -5.21 -2.61 -5.65
CA THR A 53 -4.79 -2.88 -7.03
C THR A 53 -5.62 -2.07 -8.04
N GLN A 54 -6.93 -1.97 -7.83
CA GLN A 54 -7.81 -1.14 -8.65
C GLN A 54 -7.46 0.35 -8.58
N LEU A 55 -7.18 0.87 -7.39
CA LEU A 55 -6.76 2.26 -7.20
C LEU A 55 -5.44 2.56 -7.95
N VAL A 56 -4.46 1.68 -7.83
CA VAL A 56 -3.16 1.77 -8.50
C VAL A 56 -3.38 1.84 -10.02
N MET A 57 -4.12 0.89 -10.58
CA MET A 57 -4.45 0.87 -12.01
C MET A 57 -5.24 2.10 -12.48
N GLN A 58 -6.24 2.54 -11.71
CA GLN A 58 -7.05 3.72 -12.03
C GLN A 58 -6.25 5.03 -11.93
N SER A 59 -5.16 5.03 -11.17
CA SER A 59 -4.21 6.14 -11.09
C SER A 59 -3.21 6.13 -12.26
N GLY A 60 -3.22 5.09 -13.09
CA GLY A 60 -2.40 4.99 -14.31
C GLY A 60 -1.10 4.21 -14.13
N LEU A 61 -0.96 3.50 -13.01
CA LEU A 61 0.11 2.55 -12.76
C LEU A 61 -0.28 1.16 -13.29
N THR A 62 0.70 0.27 -13.37
CA THR A 62 0.56 -1.12 -13.81
C THR A 62 0.80 -2.09 -12.67
N GLU A 63 0.58 -3.40 -12.90
CA GLU A 63 0.87 -4.42 -11.89
C GLU A 63 2.35 -4.45 -11.51
N ASP A 64 3.26 -4.18 -12.46
CA ASP A 64 4.71 -4.15 -12.23
C ASP A 64 5.12 -2.97 -11.31
N ASP A 65 4.26 -1.96 -11.17
CA ASP A 65 4.51 -0.80 -10.30
C ASP A 65 4.06 -1.03 -8.85
N ILE A 66 3.33 -2.11 -8.56
CA ILE A 66 2.75 -2.37 -7.23
C ILE A 66 3.83 -2.58 -6.17
N GLU A 67 4.80 -3.45 -6.42
CA GLU A 67 5.89 -3.72 -5.48
C GLU A 67 6.76 -2.48 -5.22
N PRO A 68 7.23 -1.76 -6.25
CA PRO A 68 7.91 -0.48 -6.06
C PRO A 68 7.07 0.54 -5.28
N LEU A 69 5.76 0.64 -5.55
CA LEU A 69 4.88 1.57 -4.85
C LEU A 69 4.76 1.20 -3.38
N VAL A 70 4.54 -0.07 -3.05
CA VAL A 70 4.45 -0.54 -1.65
C VAL A 70 5.73 -0.23 -0.89
N ASN A 71 6.89 -0.34 -1.54
CA ASN A 71 8.17 0.06 -0.95
C ASN A 71 8.24 1.58 -0.66
N VAL A 72 7.84 2.42 -1.62
CA VAL A 72 7.77 3.89 -1.44
C VAL A 72 6.80 4.26 -0.30
N LEU A 73 5.64 3.60 -0.24
CA LEU A 73 4.66 3.82 0.82
C LEU A 73 5.26 3.51 2.19
N TYR A 74 5.97 2.40 2.32
CA TYR A 74 6.56 1.98 3.59
C TYR A 74 7.63 2.95 4.12
N PHE A 75 8.34 3.65 3.23
CA PHE A 75 9.30 4.69 3.61
C PHE A 75 8.72 6.11 3.70
N SER A 76 7.41 6.27 3.45
CA SER A 76 6.72 7.55 3.56
C SER A 76 6.08 7.70 4.93
N ASP A 77 6.50 8.69 5.71
CA ASP A 77 5.96 8.94 7.07
C ASP A 77 4.42 9.03 7.10
N ASP A 78 3.83 9.65 6.07
CA ASP A 78 2.38 9.87 6.01
C ASP A 78 1.59 8.64 5.51
N HIS A 79 2.25 7.67 4.86
CA HIS A 79 1.58 6.54 4.21
C HIS A 79 2.17 5.16 4.57
N GLN A 80 3.14 5.10 5.48
CA GLN A 80 3.78 3.86 5.95
C GLN A 80 2.74 2.85 6.43
N GLN A 81 1.73 3.34 7.15
CA GLN A 81 0.67 2.52 7.71
C GLN A 81 -0.12 1.78 6.62
N VAL A 82 -0.33 2.39 5.45
CA VAL A 82 -0.99 1.71 4.31
C VAL A 82 -0.17 0.52 3.85
N ALA A 83 1.16 0.64 3.73
CA ALA A 83 2.01 -0.50 3.36
C ALA A 83 1.88 -1.65 4.38
N THR A 84 1.82 -1.33 5.68
CA THR A 84 1.63 -2.34 6.75
C THR A 84 0.27 -3.03 6.71
N TYR A 85 -0.71 -2.49 5.97
CA TYR A 85 -2.01 -3.12 5.75
C TYR A 85 -2.04 -3.93 4.46
N ILE A 86 -1.44 -3.39 3.39
CA ILE A 86 -1.42 -4.00 2.06
C ILE A 86 -0.64 -5.32 2.07
N VAL A 87 0.56 -5.33 2.65
CA VAL A 87 1.43 -6.52 2.62
C VAL A 87 0.79 -7.72 3.33
N PRO A 88 0.27 -7.60 4.58
CA PRO A 88 -0.44 -8.70 5.22
C PRO A 88 -1.72 -9.08 4.50
N SER A 89 -2.49 -8.13 3.97
CA SER A 89 -3.73 -8.42 3.22
C SER A 89 -3.43 -9.25 1.96
N TYR A 90 -2.37 -8.91 1.24
CA TYR A 90 -1.93 -9.69 0.09
C TYR A 90 -1.60 -11.14 0.49
N TYR A 91 -0.79 -11.34 1.52
CA TYR A 91 -0.43 -12.69 1.97
C TYR A 91 -1.60 -13.47 2.54
N ASN A 92 -2.47 -12.83 3.31
CA ASN A 92 -3.66 -13.45 3.87
C ASN A 92 -4.67 -13.83 2.79
N SER A 93 -4.71 -13.11 1.66
CA SER A 93 -5.54 -13.47 0.51
C SER A 93 -5.00 -14.67 -0.30
N GLY A 94 -3.79 -15.15 -0.01
CA GLY A 94 -3.12 -16.23 -0.73
C GLY A 94 -2.09 -15.77 -1.76
N GLY A 95 -1.65 -14.51 -1.68
CA GLY A 95 -0.61 -13.94 -2.51
C GLY A 95 0.76 -14.64 -2.35
N ASP A 96 1.62 -14.48 -3.37
CA ASP A 96 2.95 -15.06 -3.37
C ASP A 96 3.85 -14.34 -2.37
N ARG A 97 4.37 -15.08 -1.39
CA ARG A 97 5.24 -14.52 -0.34
C ARG A 97 6.50 -13.86 -0.87
N ALA A 98 6.93 -14.16 -2.10
CA ALA A 98 8.09 -13.52 -2.71
C ALA A 98 7.86 -12.03 -3.04
N VAL A 99 6.64 -11.63 -3.44
CA VAL A 99 6.36 -10.32 -4.07
C VAL A 99 6.63 -9.12 -3.15
N PHE A 100 6.40 -9.25 -1.84
CA PHE A 100 6.70 -8.16 -0.89
C PHE A 100 7.71 -8.61 0.18
N SER A 101 8.52 -9.64 -0.12
CA SER A 101 9.37 -10.29 0.88
C SER A 101 10.33 -9.31 1.56
N ASP A 102 10.95 -8.41 0.80
CA ASP A 102 11.85 -7.39 1.30
C ASP A 102 11.14 -6.41 2.25
N THR A 103 10.01 -5.83 1.81
CA THR A 103 9.21 -4.90 2.61
C THR A 103 8.68 -5.57 3.88
N TYR A 104 8.22 -6.83 3.78
CA TYR A 104 7.75 -7.58 4.93
C TYR A 104 8.87 -7.87 5.94
N GLN A 105 10.07 -8.18 5.47
CA GLN A 105 11.21 -8.40 6.35
C GLN A 105 11.54 -7.14 7.14
N LEU A 106 11.55 -5.97 6.50
CA LEU A 106 11.76 -4.69 7.19
C LEU A 106 10.71 -4.44 8.27
N MET A 107 9.42 -4.67 7.96
CA MET A 107 8.33 -4.56 8.94
C MET A 107 8.55 -5.44 10.17
N MET A 108 9.03 -6.67 9.97
CA MET A 108 9.31 -7.61 11.05
C MET A 108 10.52 -7.19 11.88
N GLU A 109 11.56 -6.64 11.24
CA GLU A 109 12.75 -6.13 11.92
C GLU A 109 12.41 -4.91 12.81
N GLU A 110 11.58 -3.98 12.32
CA GLU A 110 11.10 -2.83 13.10
C GLU A 110 10.21 -3.26 14.28
N LEU A 111 9.33 -4.24 14.07
CA LEU A 111 8.51 -4.80 15.14
C LEU A 111 9.37 -5.43 16.25
N GLN A 112 10.47 -6.10 15.89
CA GLN A 112 11.39 -6.67 16.87
C GLN A 112 12.17 -5.61 17.66
N GLN A 113 12.52 -4.50 17.02
CA GLN A 113 13.26 -3.40 17.67
C GLN A 113 12.38 -2.52 18.58
N SER A 114 11.07 -2.55 18.40
CA SER A 114 10.10 -1.76 19.18
C SER A 114 9.57 -2.48 20.43
N MET A 115 9.98 -3.74 20.67
CA MET A 115 9.68 -4.52 21.88
C MET A 115 10.81 -4.43 22.92
#